data_AF-A0A2Z4L8U0-F1
#
_entry.id   AF-A0A2Z4L8U0-F1
#
_cell.length_a   1.000
_cell.length_b   1.000
_cell.length_c   1.000
_cell.angle_alpha   90.00
_cell.angle_beta   90.00
_cell.angle_gamma   90.00
#
_symmetry.space_group_name_H-M   'P 1'
#
loop_
_entity.id
_entity.type
_entity.pdbx_description
1 polymer ?
#
loop_
_entity_poly.entity_id
_entity_poly.type
_entity_poly.pdbx_seq_one_letter_code
_entity_poly.pdbx_strand_id
1 'polypeptide(L)'
;MAFFTGEILTNFINTIATSLLIPVLIVLVIIVIWTLVEIGILIAEYSKRNKLTDEQLDKIVDAISNAETTNQIEEVIRGSNLNKEYIDVLLKVLSGHRFSDNTMEAYSRKAIDSEEFALGRTLARTDIISRIGSGCGLLGTLIPLGPGLASLGSGDIATLSAQLIIAFNTTTVGLASSLIAYIMGKIRRSWYDEDMATVYVIAEAIAEKKL
;
A
#
# COMPACT_ATOMS: atom_id res chain seq x y z
N MET A 1 -40.49 -25.21 -23.26
CA MET A 1 -39.02 -25.34 -23.34
C MET A 1 -38.29 -24.13 -22.75
N ALA A 2 -38.72 -22.88 -23.01
CA ALA A 2 -38.10 -21.66 -22.44
C ALA A 2 -38.15 -21.56 -20.90
N PHE A 3 -39.20 -22.09 -20.25
CA PHE A 3 -39.33 -22.08 -18.78
C PHE A 3 -38.33 -22.99 -18.06
N PHE A 4 -38.01 -24.16 -18.63
CA PHE A 4 -37.05 -25.11 -18.04
C PHE A 4 -35.62 -24.56 -18.04
N THR A 5 -35.25 -23.80 -19.08
CA THR A 5 -33.89 -23.22 -19.20
C THR A 5 -33.64 -22.12 -18.17
N GLY A 6 -34.68 -21.32 -17.83
CA GLY A 6 -34.56 -20.23 -16.85
C GLY A 6 -34.39 -20.75 -15.42
N GLU A 7 -35.10 -21.81 -15.06
CA GLU A 7 -35.05 -22.43 -13.72
C GLU A 7 -33.70 -23.10 -13.45
N ILE A 8 -33.17 -23.84 -14.44
CA ILE A 8 -31.83 -24.45 -14.38
C ILE A 8 -30.75 -23.38 -14.21
N LEU A 9 -30.83 -22.29 -14.99
CA LEU A 9 -29.86 -21.20 -14.92
C LEU A 9 -29.90 -20.49 -13.56
N THR A 10 -31.09 -20.23 -13.03
CA THR A 10 -31.28 -19.56 -11.73
C THR A 10 -30.74 -20.42 -10.59
N ASN A 11 -31.04 -21.72 -10.59
CA ASN A 11 -30.55 -22.65 -9.58
C ASN A 11 -29.02 -22.79 -9.65
N PHE A 12 -28.46 -22.80 -10.85
CA PHE A 12 -27.00 -22.85 -11.04
C PHE A 12 -26.32 -21.59 -10.49
N ILE A 13 -26.82 -20.40 -10.84
CA ILE A 13 -26.29 -19.12 -10.33
C ILE A 13 -26.40 -19.06 -8.80
N ASN A 14 -27.55 -19.45 -8.24
CA ASN A 14 -27.75 -19.45 -6.79
C ASN A 14 -26.76 -20.38 -6.06
N THR A 15 -26.51 -21.57 -6.63
CA THR A 15 -25.54 -22.52 -6.08
C THR A 15 -24.13 -21.94 -6.08
N ILE A 16 -23.73 -21.27 -7.16
CA ILE A 16 -22.43 -20.59 -7.23
C ILE A 16 -22.35 -19.47 -6.19
N ALA A 17 -23.35 -18.59 -6.13
CA ALA A 17 -23.36 -17.44 -5.23
C ALA A 17 -23.28 -17.87 -3.76
N THR A 18 -24.07 -18.86 -3.36
CA THR A 18 -24.07 -19.39 -1.98
C THR A 18 -22.78 -20.12 -1.63
N SER A 19 -22.17 -20.83 -2.59
CA SER A 19 -20.89 -21.51 -2.39
C SER A 19 -19.73 -20.52 -2.16
N LEU A 20 -19.84 -19.28 -2.65
CA LEU A 20 -18.84 -18.23 -2.44
C LEU A 20 -18.83 -17.66 -1.01
N LEU A 21 -19.85 -17.94 -0.18
CA LEU A 21 -19.91 -17.39 1.17
C LEU A 21 -18.68 -17.79 2.00
N ILE A 22 -18.34 -19.07 2.06
CA ILE A 22 -17.21 -19.57 2.85
C ILE A 22 -15.87 -18.98 2.34
N PRO A 23 -15.55 -19.01 1.03
CA PRO A 23 -14.39 -18.32 0.50
C PRO A 23 -14.32 -16.83 0.86
N VAL A 24 -15.43 -16.10 0.76
CA VAL A 24 -15.52 -14.67 1.13
C VAL A 24 -15.20 -14.47 2.61
N LEU A 25 -15.74 -15.30 3.50
CA LEU A 25 -15.44 -15.25 4.93
C LEU A 25 -13.95 -15.51 5.22
N ILE A 26 -13.34 -16.49 4.55
CA ILE A 26 -11.92 -16.80 4.72
C ILE A 26 -11.05 -15.61 4.29
N VAL A 27 -11.32 -15.04 3.11
CA VAL A 27 -10.58 -13.87 2.61
C VAL A 27 -10.76 -12.68 3.57
N LEU A 28 -11.96 -12.48 4.09
CA LEU A 28 -12.24 -11.41 5.05
C LEU A 28 -11.41 -11.57 6.33
N VAL A 29 -11.33 -12.77 6.89
CA VAL A 29 -10.50 -13.05 8.08
C VAL A 29 -9.02 -12.79 7.78
N ILE A 30 -8.52 -13.22 6.61
CA ILE A 30 -7.14 -12.93 6.19
C ILE A 30 -6.89 -11.42 6.12
N ILE A 31 -7.81 -10.66 5.52
CA ILE A 31 -7.72 -9.21 5.42
C ILE A 31 -7.64 -8.56 6.79
N VAL A 32 -8.49 -8.97 7.73
CA VAL A 32 -8.46 -8.43 9.11
C VAL A 32 -7.12 -8.67 9.78
N ILE A 33 -6.59 -9.90 9.70
CA ILE A 33 -5.28 -10.24 10.28
C ILE A 33 -4.19 -9.39 9.61
N TRP A 34 -4.22 -9.27 8.29
CA TRP A 34 -3.25 -8.49 7.54
C TRP A 34 -3.31 -7.00 7.94
N THR A 35 -4.51 -6.41 8.03
CA THR A 35 -4.68 -5.03 8.48
C THR A 35 -4.05 -4.82 9.86
N LEU A 36 -4.23 -5.75 10.82
CA LEU A 36 -3.61 -5.64 12.14
C LEU A 36 -2.09 -5.68 12.09
N VAL A 37 -1.51 -6.57 11.28
CA VAL A 37 -0.05 -6.65 11.09
C VAL A 37 0.48 -5.36 10.48
N GLU A 38 -0.20 -4.82 9.46
CA GLU A 38 0.19 -3.60 8.79
C GLU A 38 0.17 -2.39 9.73
N ILE A 39 -0.76 -2.31 10.69
CA ILE A 39 -0.77 -1.24 11.70
C ILE A 39 0.54 -1.27 12.49
N GLY A 40 0.98 -2.46 12.91
CA GLY A 40 2.25 -2.62 13.61
C GLY A 40 3.45 -2.20 12.76
N ILE A 41 3.45 -2.56 11.46
CA ILE A 41 4.48 -2.13 10.51
C ILE A 41 4.49 -0.61 10.36
N LEU A 42 3.33 0.02 10.23
CA LEU A 42 3.21 1.48 10.10
C LEU A 42 3.74 2.21 11.34
N ILE A 43 3.45 1.70 12.53
CA ILE A 43 3.98 2.28 13.79
C ILE A 43 5.50 2.13 13.84
N ALA A 44 6.03 0.97 13.46
CA ALA A 44 7.47 0.74 13.41
C ALA A 44 8.17 1.64 12.38
N GLU A 45 7.54 1.84 11.21
CA GLU A 45 7.99 2.73 10.15
C GLU A 45 7.99 4.20 10.61
N TYR A 46 6.90 4.65 11.24
CA TYR A 46 6.81 5.97 11.85
C TYR A 46 7.91 6.21 12.89
N SER A 47 8.18 5.22 13.74
CA SER A 47 9.18 5.35 14.81
C SER A 47 10.61 5.39 14.29
N LYS A 48 10.87 4.77 13.14
CA LYS A 48 12.20 4.76 12.49
C LYS A 48 12.41 5.91 11.54
N ARG A 49 11.35 6.62 11.15
CA ARG A 49 11.43 7.70 10.17
C ARG A 49 12.21 8.87 10.74
N ASN A 50 13.41 9.07 10.20
CA ASN A 50 14.17 10.29 10.44
C ASN A 50 13.82 11.32 9.38
N LYS A 51 13.01 12.30 9.77
CA LYS A 51 12.70 13.45 8.93
C LYS A 51 13.82 14.47 9.05
N LEU A 52 14.42 14.86 7.91
CA LEU A 52 15.32 16.00 7.86
C LEU A 52 14.51 17.30 7.99
N THR A 53 15.02 18.25 8.76
CA THR A 53 14.51 19.62 8.73
C THR A 53 15.05 20.35 7.51
N ASP A 54 14.36 21.41 7.07
CA ASP A 54 14.81 22.25 5.95
C ASP A 54 16.24 22.77 6.19
N GLU A 55 16.57 23.17 7.43
CA GLU A 55 17.93 23.61 7.79
C GLU A 55 18.99 22.50 7.66
N GLN A 56 18.63 21.24 7.93
CA GLN A 56 19.54 20.11 7.72
C GLN A 56 19.72 19.80 6.24
N LEU A 57 18.65 19.91 5.45
CA LEU A 57 18.69 19.75 4.00
C LEU A 57 19.61 20.80 3.38
N ASP A 58 19.43 22.07 3.72
CA ASP A 58 20.27 23.18 3.24
C ASP A 58 21.76 22.91 3.54
N LYS A 59 22.08 22.50 4.77
CA LYS A 59 23.47 22.15 5.15
C LYS A 59 24.04 20.99 4.33
N ILE A 60 23.24 19.98 4.02
CA ILE A 60 23.68 18.84 3.20
C ILE A 60 23.94 19.31 1.76
N VAL A 61 23.02 20.09 1.17
CA VAL A 61 23.16 20.62 -0.19
C VAL A 61 24.37 21.55 -0.29
N ASP A 62 24.57 22.43 0.69
CA ASP A 62 25.74 23.30 0.76
C ASP A 62 27.04 22.49 0.89
N ALA A 63 27.07 21.47 1.74
CA ALA A 63 28.25 20.61 1.91
C ALA A 63 28.60 19.84 0.64
N ILE A 64 27.59 19.32 -0.08
CA ILE A 64 27.76 18.63 -1.36
C ILE A 64 28.25 19.61 -2.44
N SER A 65 27.66 20.80 -2.51
CA SER A 65 28.04 21.84 -3.47
C SER A 65 29.49 22.29 -3.30
N ASN A 66 29.98 22.34 -2.06
CA ASN A 66 31.36 22.71 -1.74
C ASN A 66 32.35 21.54 -1.75
N ALA A 67 31.90 20.29 -1.89
CA ALA A 67 32.78 19.13 -1.94
C ALA A 67 33.67 19.16 -3.21
N GLU A 68 34.91 18.72 -3.08
CA GLU A 68 35.89 18.64 -4.19
C GLU A 68 36.12 17.19 -4.66
N THR A 69 35.66 16.21 -3.89
CA THR A 69 35.84 14.79 -4.22
C THR A 69 34.60 13.96 -3.94
N THR A 70 34.45 12.85 -4.67
CA THR A 70 33.36 11.89 -4.49
C THR A 70 33.34 11.32 -3.06
N ASN A 71 34.52 11.16 -2.44
CA ASN A 71 34.65 10.65 -1.07
C ASN A 71 34.05 11.61 -0.02
N GLN A 72 34.19 12.92 -0.22
CA GLN A 72 33.59 13.92 0.68
C GLN A 72 32.08 13.90 0.60
N ILE A 73 31.53 13.78 -0.62
CA ILE A 73 30.07 13.62 -0.81
C ILE A 73 29.57 12.34 -0.13
N GLU A 74 30.29 11.23 -0.29
CA GLU A 74 29.94 9.97 0.38
C GLU A 74 29.90 10.11 1.91
N GLU A 75 30.87 10.81 2.51
CA GLU A 75 30.92 11.06 3.95
C GLU A 75 29.73 11.91 4.43
N VAL A 76 29.38 12.96 3.68
CA VAL A 76 28.19 13.80 3.97
C VAL A 76 26.90 13.00 3.91
N ILE A 77 26.71 12.17 2.87
CA ILE A 77 25.51 11.33 2.72
C ILE A 77 25.43 10.32 3.87
N ARG A 78 26.53 9.63 4.19
CA ARG A 78 26.55 8.62 5.27
C ARG A 78 26.38 9.22 6.66
N GLY A 79 26.84 10.46 6.86
CA GLY A 79 26.67 11.21 8.10
C GLY A 79 25.29 11.87 8.23
N SER A 80 24.49 11.88 7.16
CA SER A 80 23.15 12.46 7.19
C SER A 80 22.18 11.61 8.01
N ASN A 81 21.19 12.26 8.61
CA ASN A 81 20.13 11.59 9.36
C ASN A 81 19.03 11.02 8.44
N LEU A 82 19.42 10.45 7.30
CA LEU A 82 18.49 9.81 6.36
C LEU A 82 18.32 8.32 6.69
N ASN A 83 17.19 7.77 6.26
CA ASN A 83 17.00 6.32 6.27
C ASN A 83 18.05 5.64 5.37
N LYS A 84 18.44 4.42 5.75
CA LYS A 84 19.49 3.67 5.06
C LYS A 84 19.15 3.41 3.59
N GLU A 85 17.89 3.15 3.30
CA GLU A 85 17.36 2.92 1.97
C GLU A 85 17.63 4.13 1.04
N TYR A 86 17.41 5.34 1.56
CA TYR A 86 17.67 6.59 0.82
C TYR A 86 19.17 6.88 0.67
N ILE A 87 19.97 6.58 1.70
CA ILE A 87 21.43 6.65 1.60
C ILE A 87 21.93 5.72 0.48
N ASP A 88 21.43 4.49 0.41
CA ASP A 88 21.84 3.53 -0.62
C ASP A 88 21.46 4.00 -2.04
N VAL A 89 20.36 4.73 -2.20
CA VAL A 89 19.98 5.36 -3.49
C VAL A 89 20.94 6.49 -3.84
N LEU A 90 21.23 7.39 -2.90
CA LEU A 90 22.15 8.52 -3.13
C LEU A 90 23.57 8.05 -3.43
N LEU A 91 24.03 6.96 -2.81
CA LEU A 91 25.32 6.34 -3.12
C LEU A 91 25.35 5.72 -4.53
N LYS A 92 24.23 5.18 -5.00
CA LYS A 92 24.11 4.75 -6.41
C LYS A 92 24.21 5.97 -7.32
N VAL A 93 23.47 7.04 -7.07
CA VAL A 93 23.57 8.31 -7.84
C VAL A 93 25.02 8.79 -7.89
N LEU A 94 25.70 8.84 -6.75
CA LEU A 94 27.11 9.22 -6.64
C LEU A 94 28.04 8.35 -7.49
N SER A 95 27.82 7.02 -7.51
CA SER A 95 28.61 6.09 -8.32
C SER A 95 28.48 6.33 -9.83
N GLY A 96 27.47 7.08 -10.26
CA GLY A 96 27.25 7.47 -11.65
C GLY A 96 28.36 8.38 -12.21
N HIS A 97 29.18 9.03 -11.36
CA HIS A 97 30.30 9.91 -11.76
C HIS A 97 31.36 9.22 -12.63
N ARG A 98 31.28 7.89 -12.73
CA ARG A 98 32.12 7.08 -13.60
C ARG A 98 31.67 7.09 -15.07
N PHE A 99 30.47 7.57 -15.36
CA PHE A 99 29.89 7.59 -16.70
C PHE A 99 29.94 8.98 -17.34
N SER A 100 29.64 9.06 -18.64
CA SER A 100 29.48 10.34 -19.34
C SER A 100 28.24 11.11 -18.88
N ASP A 101 28.20 12.44 -19.02
CA ASP A 101 27.11 13.33 -18.56
C ASP A 101 25.71 12.78 -18.89
N ASN A 102 25.43 12.41 -20.14
CA ASN A 102 24.11 11.86 -20.53
C ASN A 102 23.80 10.49 -19.90
N THR A 103 24.82 9.66 -19.68
CA THR A 103 24.65 8.32 -19.11
C THR A 103 24.49 8.38 -17.60
N MET A 104 25.20 9.30 -16.95
CA MET A 104 25.06 9.66 -15.55
C MET A 104 23.61 10.06 -15.24
N GLU A 105 23.06 11.03 -15.98
CA GLU A 105 21.70 11.52 -15.77
C GLU A 105 20.69 10.37 -15.85
N ALA A 106 20.79 9.55 -16.90
CA ALA A 106 19.93 8.38 -17.08
C ALA A 106 20.09 7.34 -15.96
N TYR A 107 21.31 7.12 -15.47
CA TYR A 107 21.60 6.18 -14.40
C TYR A 107 21.07 6.67 -13.04
N SER A 108 21.29 7.95 -12.71
CA SER A 108 20.78 8.59 -11.50
C SER A 108 19.26 8.57 -11.46
N ARG A 109 18.61 8.94 -12.57
CA ARG A 109 17.16 8.84 -12.70
C ARG A 109 16.67 7.41 -12.50
N LYS A 110 17.34 6.43 -13.12
CA LYS A 110 16.98 5.02 -12.94
C LYS A 110 17.10 4.55 -11.49
N ALA A 111 18.09 5.04 -10.75
CA ALA A 111 18.28 4.72 -9.34
C ALA A 111 17.12 5.25 -8.49
N ILE A 112 16.70 6.50 -8.71
CA ILE A 112 15.58 7.12 -7.99
C ILE A 112 14.25 6.43 -8.37
N ASP A 113 13.99 6.24 -9.67
CA ASP A 113 12.79 5.55 -10.16
C ASP A 113 12.65 4.16 -9.52
N SER A 114 13.78 3.44 -9.35
CA SER A 114 13.75 2.09 -8.75
C SER A 114 13.26 2.09 -7.30
N GLU A 115 13.58 3.13 -6.55
CA GLU A 115 13.12 3.32 -5.17
C GLU A 115 11.64 3.73 -5.14
N GLU A 116 11.23 4.68 -5.99
CA GLU A 116 9.82 5.05 -6.12
C GLU A 116 8.93 3.85 -6.47
N PHE A 117 9.40 2.96 -7.37
CA PHE A 117 8.68 1.73 -7.68
C PHE A 117 8.56 0.80 -6.47
N ALA A 118 9.58 0.72 -5.61
CA ALA A 118 9.53 -0.09 -4.40
C ALA A 118 8.50 0.47 -3.40
N LEU A 119 8.53 1.78 -3.14
CA LEU A 119 7.55 2.49 -2.31
C LEU A 119 6.12 2.36 -2.87
N GLY A 120 5.98 2.52 -4.18
CA GLY A 120 4.71 2.37 -4.90
C GLY A 120 4.11 0.96 -4.78
N ARG A 121 4.93 -0.10 -4.74
CA ARG A 121 4.46 -1.48 -4.50
C ARG A 121 3.89 -1.66 -3.09
N THR A 122 4.49 -1.02 -2.09
CA THR A 122 3.97 -1.05 -0.70
C THR A 122 2.61 -0.35 -0.61
N LEU A 123 2.46 0.81 -1.27
CA LEU A 123 1.18 1.52 -1.35
C LEU A 123 0.12 0.70 -2.11
N ALA A 124 0.50 0.07 -3.22
CA ALA A 124 -0.41 -0.75 -4.02
C ALA A 124 -1.00 -1.93 -3.23
N ARG A 125 -0.19 -2.60 -2.39
CA ARG A 125 -0.69 -3.66 -1.50
C ARG A 125 -1.76 -3.15 -0.55
N THR A 126 -1.54 -1.97 0.03
CA THR A 126 -2.47 -1.35 0.98
C THR A 126 -3.78 -0.94 0.29
N ASP A 127 -3.72 -0.42 -0.94
CA ASP A 127 -4.91 -0.09 -1.76
C ASP A 127 -5.71 -1.34 -2.14
N ILE A 128 -5.04 -2.42 -2.51
CA ILE A 128 -5.67 -3.71 -2.81
C ILE A 128 -6.45 -4.22 -1.59
N ILE A 129 -5.84 -4.21 -0.40
CA ILE A 129 -6.50 -4.63 0.85
C ILE A 129 -7.75 -3.78 1.12
N SER A 130 -7.64 -2.45 0.95
CA SER A 130 -8.77 -1.52 1.11
C SER A 130 -9.93 -1.83 0.15
N ARG A 131 -9.66 -2.19 -1.10
CA ARG A 131 -10.71 -2.46 -2.09
C ARG A 131 -11.34 -3.84 -1.90
N ILE A 132 -10.50 -4.86 -1.70
CA ILE A 132 -10.96 -6.24 -1.54
C ILE A 132 -11.73 -6.39 -0.22
N GLY A 133 -11.28 -5.76 0.88
CA GLY A 133 -11.98 -5.85 2.16
C GLY A 133 -13.40 -5.33 2.09
N SER A 134 -13.62 -4.20 1.42
CA SER A 134 -14.93 -3.58 1.25
C SER A 134 -15.81 -4.43 0.33
N GLY A 135 -15.24 -4.94 -0.77
CA GLY A 135 -15.92 -5.86 -1.69
C GLY A 135 -16.35 -7.16 -1.01
N CYS A 136 -15.47 -7.78 -0.22
CA CYS A 136 -15.78 -8.99 0.55
C CYS A 136 -16.84 -8.71 1.62
N GLY A 137 -16.79 -7.56 2.30
CA GLY A 137 -17.83 -7.15 3.25
C GLY A 137 -19.19 -7.04 2.58
N LEU A 138 -19.26 -6.40 1.41
CA LEU A 138 -20.49 -6.27 0.63
C LEU A 138 -21.02 -7.63 0.15
N LEU A 139 -20.16 -8.50 -0.40
CA LEU A 139 -20.56 -9.85 -0.78
C LEU A 139 -21.06 -10.65 0.43
N GLY A 140 -20.43 -10.46 1.59
CA GLY A 140 -20.83 -11.07 2.86
C GLY A 140 -22.25 -10.71 3.31
N THR A 141 -22.81 -9.57 2.89
CA THR A 141 -24.24 -9.27 3.11
C THR A 141 -25.13 -9.86 2.04
N LEU A 142 -24.76 -9.69 0.77
CA LEU A 142 -25.64 -10.05 -0.35
C LEU A 142 -25.89 -11.55 -0.46
N ILE A 143 -24.90 -12.39 -0.14
CA ILE A 143 -25.01 -13.85 -0.25
C ILE A 143 -26.00 -14.45 0.78
N PRO A 144 -25.88 -14.20 2.10
CA PRO A 144 -26.79 -14.78 3.09
C PRO A 144 -28.19 -14.15 3.10
N LEU A 145 -28.36 -12.94 2.56
CA LEU A 145 -29.68 -12.28 2.51
C LEU A 145 -30.68 -13.02 1.61
N GLY A 146 -30.24 -13.70 0.55
CA GLY A 146 -31.14 -14.50 -0.29
C GLY A 146 -31.83 -15.62 0.49
N PRO A 147 -31.08 -16.56 1.09
CA PRO A 147 -31.64 -17.59 1.97
C PRO A 147 -32.40 -17.03 3.18
N GLY A 148 -31.91 -15.93 3.79
CA GLY A 148 -32.57 -15.29 4.93
C GLY A 148 -33.97 -14.75 4.58
N LEU A 149 -34.11 -14.03 3.49
CA LEU A 149 -35.43 -13.52 3.04
C LEU A 149 -36.36 -14.66 2.62
N ALA A 150 -35.83 -15.75 2.06
CA ALA A 150 -36.63 -16.93 1.75
C ALA A 150 -37.20 -17.61 3.02
N SER A 151 -36.43 -17.65 4.12
CA SER A 151 -36.89 -18.26 5.38
C SER A 151 -38.03 -17.47 6.04
N LEU A 152 -38.09 -16.15 5.81
CA LEU A 152 -39.19 -15.30 6.25
C LEU A 152 -40.54 -15.75 5.67
N GLY A 153 -40.56 -16.17 4.39
CA GLY A 153 -41.77 -16.67 3.75
C GLY A 153 -42.33 -17.94 4.39
N SER A 154 -41.49 -18.67 5.14
CA SER A 154 -41.86 -19.89 5.87
C SER A 154 -42.13 -19.64 7.36
N GLY A 155 -42.02 -18.39 7.83
CA GLY A 155 -42.13 -18.04 9.26
C GLY A 155 -40.92 -18.44 10.12
N ASP A 156 -39.80 -18.85 9.51
CA ASP A 156 -38.58 -19.24 10.22
C ASP A 156 -37.72 -18.00 10.52
N ILE A 157 -38.07 -17.36 11.64
CA ILE A 157 -37.40 -16.16 12.16
C ILE A 157 -36.00 -16.49 12.70
N ALA A 158 -35.77 -17.72 13.18
CA ALA A 158 -34.48 -18.13 13.74
C ALA A 158 -33.40 -18.16 12.65
N THR A 159 -33.71 -18.81 11.52
CA THR A 159 -32.80 -18.83 10.36
C THR A 159 -32.60 -17.44 9.79
N LEU A 160 -33.66 -16.63 9.66
CA LEU A 160 -33.55 -15.25 9.20
C LEU A 160 -32.58 -14.45 10.08
N SER A 161 -32.74 -14.55 11.40
CA SER A 161 -31.88 -13.84 12.35
C SER A 161 -30.42 -14.27 12.23
N ALA A 162 -30.14 -15.57 12.12
CA ALA A 162 -28.79 -16.07 11.96
C ALA A 162 -28.11 -15.57 10.67
N GLN A 163 -28.84 -15.57 9.55
CA GLN A 163 -28.32 -15.05 8.27
C GLN A 163 -28.05 -13.54 8.32
N LEU A 164 -28.91 -12.77 8.99
CA LEU A 164 -28.72 -11.33 9.18
C LEU A 164 -27.50 -11.02 10.05
N ILE A 165 -27.25 -11.79 11.11
CA ILE A 165 -26.07 -11.61 11.96
C ILE A 165 -24.80 -11.82 11.15
N ILE A 166 -24.73 -12.88 10.33
CA ILE A 166 -23.58 -13.13 9.44
C ILE A 166 -23.43 -11.98 8.44
N ALA A 167 -24.54 -11.56 7.82
CA ALA A 167 -24.56 -10.46 6.87
C ALA A 167 -23.97 -9.18 7.47
N PHE A 168 -24.52 -8.71 8.60
CA PHE A 168 -24.09 -7.44 9.17
C PHE A 168 -22.66 -7.49 9.71
N ASN A 169 -22.28 -8.58 10.40
CA ASN A 169 -20.93 -8.71 10.94
C ASN A 169 -19.86 -8.68 9.84
N THR A 170 -20.10 -9.36 8.71
CA THR A 170 -19.14 -9.40 7.61
C THR A 170 -18.94 -8.04 6.96
N THR A 171 -20.01 -7.28 6.75
CA THR A 171 -19.91 -5.90 6.24
C THR A 171 -19.23 -4.98 7.25
N THR A 172 -19.59 -5.03 8.54
CA THR A 172 -18.96 -4.18 9.55
C THR A 172 -17.46 -4.39 9.59
N VAL A 173 -17.02 -5.65 9.61
CA VAL A 173 -15.59 -6.00 9.66
C VAL A 173 -14.88 -5.67 8.34
N GLY A 174 -15.51 -5.91 7.19
CA GLY A 174 -14.95 -5.60 5.87
C GLY A 174 -14.75 -4.11 5.64
N LEU A 175 -15.74 -3.30 6.00
CA LEU A 175 -15.64 -1.84 5.91
C LEU A 175 -14.62 -1.28 6.91
N ALA A 176 -14.60 -1.78 8.16
CA ALA A 176 -13.66 -1.32 9.16
C ALA A 176 -12.20 -1.59 8.76
N SER A 177 -11.89 -2.84 8.36
CA SER A 177 -10.53 -3.20 7.91
C SER A 177 -10.10 -2.41 6.68
N SER A 178 -11.02 -2.17 5.74
CA SER A 178 -10.76 -1.38 4.54
C SER A 178 -10.49 0.08 4.82
N LEU A 179 -11.29 0.69 5.70
CA LEU A 179 -11.12 2.08 6.10
C LEU A 179 -9.76 2.30 6.78
N ILE A 180 -9.37 1.37 7.66
CA ILE A 180 -8.06 1.40 8.30
C ILE A 180 -6.95 1.31 7.24
N ALA A 181 -7.02 0.31 6.35
CA ALA A 181 -6.03 0.16 5.27
C ALA A 181 -5.94 1.44 4.41
N TYR A 182 -7.08 2.03 4.02
CA TYR A 182 -7.11 3.28 3.26
C TYR A 182 -6.38 4.43 3.98
N ILE A 183 -6.68 4.64 5.27
CA ILE A 183 -6.04 5.70 6.06
C ILE A 183 -4.53 5.48 6.13
N MET A 184 -4.10 4.25 6.37
CA MET A 184 -2.68 3.92 6.44
C MET A 184 -1.96 4.15 5.11
N GLY A 185 -2.58 3.77 3.99
CA GLY A 185 -2.06 4.03 2.65
C GLY A 185 -1.91 5.53 2.38
N LYS A 186 -2.88 6.34 2.84
CA LYS A 186 -2.81 7.80 2.72
C LYS A 186 -1.68 8.41 3.55
N ILE A 187 -1.48 7.93 4.78
CA ILE A 187 -0.40 8.37 5.66
C ILE A 187 0.96 8.03 5.03
N ARG A 188 1.17 6.77 4.62
CA ARG A 188 2.41 6.33 3.96
C ARG A 188 2.72 7.12 2.71
N ARG A 189 1.72 7.37 1.85
CA ARG A 189 1.92 8.17 0.64
C ARG A 189 2.46 9.55 0.98
N SER A 190 1.87 10.22 1.97
CA SER A 190 2.35 11.55 2.39
C SER A 190 3.79 11.52 2.89
N TRP A 191 4.21 10.47 3.60
CA TRP A 191 5.60 10.35 4.05
C TRP A 191 6.55 10.04 2.90
N TYR A 192 6.19 9.12 2.02
CA TYR A 192 7.02 8.74 0.87
C TYR A 192 7.20 9.90 -0.11
N ASP A 193 6.15 10.68 -0.37
CA ASP A 193 6.23 11.86 -1.24
C ASP A 193 7.18 12.92 -0.64
N GLU A 194 7.12 13.14 0.67
CA GLU A 194 8.02 14.07 1.38
C GLU A 194 9.47 13.57 1.37
N ASP A 195 9.69 12.29 1.68
CA ASP A 195 11.02 11.69 1.73
C ASP A 195 11.68 11.65 0.33
N MET A 196 10.90 11.34 -0.71
CA MET A 196 11.38 11.39 -2.10
C MET A 196 11.71 12.80 -2.55
N ALA A 197 10.92 13.81 -2.18
CA ALA A 197 11.27 15.20 -2.49
C ALA A 197 12.66 15.57 -1.94
N THR A 198 12.98 15.15 -0.71
CA THR A 198 14.32 15.32 -0.12
C THR A 198 15.40 14.57 -0.91
N VAL A 199 15.16 13.31 -1.27
CA VAL A 199 16.11 12.51 -2.06
C VAL A 199 16.37 13.14 -3.43
N TYR A 200 15.35 13.66 -4.10
CA TYR A 200 15.49 14.35 -5.38
C TYR A 200 16.41 15.56 -5.29
N VAL A 201 16.21 16.44 -4.30
CA VAL A 201 17.04 17.63 -4.12
C VAL A 201 18.51 17.26 -3.91
N ILE A 202 18.77 16.26 -3.06
CA ILE A 202 20.14 15.81 -2.79
C ILE A 202 20.75 15.13 -4.02
N ALA A 203 19.98 14.31 -4.73
CA ALA A 203 20.44 13.63 -5.94
C ALA A 203 20.78 14.62 -7.06
N GLU A 204 20.00 15.69 -7.22
CA GLU A 204 20.28 16.76 -8.18
C GLU A 204 21.57 17.49 -7.82
N ALA A 205 21.75 17.85 -6.54
CA ALA A 205 22.98 18.49 -6.06
C ALA A 205 24.23 17.62 -6.31
N ILE A 206 24.09 16.29 -6.19
CA ILE A 206 25.16 15.34 -6.53
C ILE A 206 25.42 15.31 -8.04
N ALA A 207 24.37 15.32 -8.87
CA ALA A 207 24.50 15.21 -10.32
C ALA A 207 25.04 16.50 -10.98
N GLU A 208 24.72 17.68 -10.45
CA GLU A 208 25.25 18.96 -10.96
C GLU A 208 26.75 19.12 -10.66
N LYS A 209 27.26 18.43 -9.64
CA LYS A 209 28.65 18.56 -9.23
C LYS A 209 29.59 17.83 -10.20
N LYS A 210 30.34 18.59 -10.98
CA LYS A 210 31.43 18.06 -11.82
C LYS A 210 32.68 17.83 -10.96
N LEU A 211 32.95 16.57 -10.62
CA LEU A 211 34.09 16.09 -9.84
C LEU A 211 35.14 15.38 -10.72
#